data_AF-Q9LQC0-F1
#
_entry.id   AF-Q9LQC0-F1
#
_cell.length_a   1.000
_cell.length_b   1.000
_cell.length_c   1.000
_cell.angle_alpha   90.00
_cell.angle_beta   90.00
_cell.angle_gamma   90.00
#
_symmetry.space_group_name_H-M   'P 1'
#
loop_
_entity.id
_entity.type
_entity.pdbx_description
1 polymer ?
#
loop_
_entity_poly.entity_id
_entity_poly.type
_entity_poly.pdbx_seq_one_letter_code
_entity_poly.pdbx_strand_id
1 'polypeptide(L)'
;MATSRLNASCRFPASRRLDCESYVSLRAKTVTIRYVRTIAAPRRHLVRRANEDQTLVVNVVAAAGEKPERRYPREPNGFVEEMRFVVMKIHPRDQVKEGKSDSNDLVSTWNFTIEGYLKFLVDSKLVFETLERIINESAIQAYAGLKNTGLERAENLSRDLEWFKEQGYEIPESMVPGKAYSQYLKNIAEKDPPAFICHFYNINFAHSAGGRMIGTKVAEKILDNKELEFYKWDGQLSELLQNVSEELNKVAELWTREEKNHCLEETEKSFKFYWEIFRYLLS
;
A
#
# COMPACT_ATOMS: atom_id res chain seq x y z
N MET A 1 -35.67 43.88 10.13
CA MET A 1 -34.96 45.15 10.43
C MET A 1 -33.47 44.87 10.43
N ALA A 2 -32.69 45.77 9.81
CA ALA A 2 -31.21 45.90 9.83
C ALA A 2 -30.39 44.72 9.23
N THR A 3 -29.93 44.80 7.96
CA THR A 3 -28.59 45.26 7.47
C THR A 3 -27.45 44.31 7.85
N SER A 4 -26.56 43.80 7.00
CA SER A 4 -25.88 44.33 5.79
C SER A 4 -25.03 43.18 5.18
N ARG A 5 -25.20 42.79 3.90
CA ARG A 5 -24.34 43.07 2.72
C ARG A 5 -22.82 43.04 2.92
N LEU A 6 -22.14 42.14 2.21
CA LEU A 6 -20.94 42.40 1.40
C LEU A 6 -20.84 41.36 0.26
N ASN A 7 -21.00 41.84 -0.98
CA ASN A 7 -20.71 41.14 -2.23
C ASN A 7 -19.33 41.62 -2.72
N ALA A 8 -18.49 40.71 -3.19
CA ALA A 8 -17.41 41.04 -4.11
C ALA A 8 -17.47 40.04 -5.28
N SER A 9 -18.01 40.51 -6.41
CA SER A 9 -17.97 39.82 -7.69
C SER A 9 -16.80 40.35 -8.50
N CYS A 10 -15.96 39.47 -9.03
CA CYS A 10 -15.21 39.73 -10.25
C CYS A 10 -15.45 38.57 -11.21
N ARG A 11 -16.21 38.85 -12.27
CA ARG A 11 -16.30 38.06 -13.50
C ARG A 11 -15.39 38.68 -14.57
N PHE A 12 -15.11 37.86 -15.59
CA PHE A 12 -14.66 38.14 -16.96
C PHE A 12 -13.21 37.70 -17.31
N PRO A 13 -12.93 37.31 -18.56
CA PRO A 13 -13.39 36.08 -19.22
C PRO A 13 -12.27 35.38 -20.04
N ALA A 14 -12.57 34.19 -20.57
CA ALA A 14 -11.76 33.48 -21.55
C ALA A 14 -11.71 34.19 -22.92
N SER A 15 -10.58 34.13 -23.64
CA SER A 15 -10.52 33.87 -25.11
C SER A 15 -9.15 34.16 -25.77
N ARG A 16 -8.61 33.09 -26.39
CA ARG A 16 -7.94 32.96 -27.70
C ARG A 16 -6.52 33.51 -27.96
N ARG A 17 -5.65 32.53 -28.22
CA ARG A 17 -4.73 32.32 -29.38
C ARG A 17 -3.90 33.50 -29.87
N LEU A 18 -2.58 33.34 -29.77
CA LEU A 18 -1.61 33.74 -30.79
C LEU A 18 -0.53 32.64 -30.88
N ASP A 19 -0.47 31.99 -32.04
CA ASP A 19 0.68 31.19 -32.49
C ASP A 19 1.82 32.15 -32.88
N CYS A 20 3.06 31.78 -32.56
CA CYS A 20 4.23 32.11 -33.39
C CYS A 20 5.40 31.20 -33.01
N GLU A 21 5.80 30.38 -33.97
CA GLU A 21 7.03 29.61 -33.99
C GLU A 21 8.26 30.53 -33.90
N SER A 22 9.30 30.09 -33.19
CA SER A 22 10.64 29.81 -33.76
C SER A 22 11.78 30.02 -32.75
N TYR A 23 12.73 29.09 -32.85
CA TYR A 23 14.15 29.18 -32.49
C TYR A 23 14.66 28.83 -31.07
N VAL A 24 15.14 27.58 -30.99
CA VAL A 24 16.55 27.20 -30.70
C VAL A 24 17.12 27.45 -29.29
N SER A 25 17.24 26.31 -28.59
CA SER A 25 18.29 25.88 -27.66
C SER A 25 18.80 26.87 -26.59
N LEU A 26 18.47 26.58 -25.34
CA LEU A 26 19.33 26.92 -24.20
C LEU A 26 19.41 25.74 -23.22
N ARG A 27 20.67 25.39 -22.93
CA ARG A 27 21.15 24.28 -22.11
C ARG A 27 20.55 24.25 -20.70
N ALA A 28 20.41 23.02 -20.21
CA ALA A 28 20.05 22.65 -18.86
C ALA A 28 20.79 23.48 -17.79
N LYS A 29 20.01 24.11 -16.90
CA LYS A 29 20.49 24.64 -15.62
C LYS A 29 20.41 23.52 -14.58
N THR A 30 21.56 23.25 -14.00
CA THR A 30 21.77 22.50 -12.77
C THR A 30 20.86 23.00 -11.64
N VAL A 31 20.07 22.10 -11.06
CA VAL A 31 19.46 22.29 -9.75
C VAL A 31 20.13 21.31 -8.79
N THR A 32 20.93 21.85 -7.89
CA THR A 32 21.59 21.10 -6.81
C THR A 32 20.67 21.12 -5.59
N ILE A 33 20.05 20.00 -5.27
CA ILE A 33 19.35 19.80 -3.99
C ILE A 33 20.37 19.23 -2.99
N ARG A 34 20.68 20.00 -1.94
CA ARG A 34 21.52 19.55 -0.81
C ARG A 34 20.63 19.01 0.29
N TYR A 35 20.76 17.71 0.61
CA TYR A 35 20.27 17.16 1.87
C TYR A 35 21.35 17.23 2.95
N VAL A 36 20.93 17.57 4.16
CA VAL A 36 21.75 17.66 5.36
C VAL A 36 22.20 16.26 5.79
N ARG A 37 23.52 16.06 5.85
CA ARG A 37 24.17 14.85 6.37
C ARG A 37 24.17 14.89 7.89
N THR A 38 23.36 14.05 8.54
CA THR A 38 23.56 13.65 9.94
C THR A 38 24.43 12.40 10.03
N ILE A 39 25.32 12.45 11.02
CA ILE A 39 26.49 11.61 11.27
C ILE A 39 26.08 10.31 11.95
N ALA A 40 26.60 9.17 11.48
CA ALA A 40 27.23 8.09 12.27
C ALA A 40 27.07 6.69 11.62
N ALA A 41 28.13 6.18 11.01
CA ALA A 41 28.71 4.86 11.33
C ALA A 41 29.75 4.42 10.26
N PRO A 42 30.85 3.72 10.62
CA PRO A 42 32.06 3.66 9.80
C PRO A 42 32.39 2.28 9.20
N ARG A 43 33.35 2.31 8.25
CA ARG A 43 34.18 1.22 7.65
C ARG A 43 33.53 0.55 6.42
N ARG A 44 34.19 0.39 5.27
CA ARG A 44 35.56 -0.13 5.07
C ARG A 44 36.25 0.45 3.81
N HIS A 45 37.59 0.43 3.91
CA HIS A 45 38.63 0.81 2.97
C HIS A 45 38.47 0.40 1.50
N LEU A 46 38.90 1.29 0.60
CA LEU A 46 40.05 1.05 -0.29
C LEU A 46 40.55 2.39 -0.86
N VAL A 47 41.75 2.78 -0.42
CA VAL A 47 42.55 3.88 -0.97
C VAL A 47 43.57 3.28 -1.92
N ARG A 48 43.66 3.79 -3.16
CA ARG A 48 44.94 3.82 -3.88
C ARG A 48 45.05 5.11 -4.70
N ARG A 49 46.13 5.84 -4.40
CA ARG A 49 46.67 7.09 -4.98
C ARG A 49 46.79 7.00 -6.51
N ALA A 50 46.32 8.02 -7.24
CA ALA A 50 47.06 9.19 -7.75
C ALA A 50 48.04 8.87 -8.88
N ASN A 51 47.73 9.36 -10.09
CA ASN A 51 48.65 10.16 -10.88
C ASN A 51 47.86 10.97 -11.92
N GLU A 52 48.12 12.27 -11.88
CA GLU A 52 47.70 13.29 -12.83
C GLU A 52 48.41 13.08 -14.19
N ASP A 53 47.87 13.77 -15.20
CA ASP A 53 48.46 14.01 -16.51
C ASP A 53 48.61 12.82 -17.46
N GLN A 54 47.52 12.56 -18.22
CA GLN A 54 47.65 12.21 -19.63
C GLN A 54 46.37 12.50 -20.40
N THR A 55 46.41 13.58 -21.17
CA THR A 55 45.54 13.85 -22.33
C THR A 55 45.64 12.68 -23.32
N LEU A 56 44.60 11.84 -23.40
CA LEU A 56 44.50 10.81 -24.43
C LEU A 56 43.11 10.82 -25.08
N VAL A 57 43.11 11.51 -26.22
CA VAL A 57 42.40 11.23 -27.48
C VAL A 57 41.37 10.11 -27.43
N VAL A 58 40.12 10.51 -27.69
CA VAL A 58 38.94 9.66 -27.90
C VAL A 58 39.18 8.72 -29.08
N ASN A 59 39.41 7.45 -28.80
CA ASN A 59 39.27 6.37 -29.77
C ASN A 59 38.00 5.59 -29.43
N VAL A 60 36.98 5.78 -30.28
CA VAL A 60 35.75 5.00 -30.27
C VAL A 60 36.09 3.58 -30.70
N VAL A 61 36.20 2.66 -29.74
CA VAL A 61 36.37 1.23 -30.01
C VAL A 61 35.23 0.49 -29.32
N ALA A 62 34.31 0.03 -30.16
CA ALA A 62 33.23 -0.93 -29.97
C ALA A 62 32.93 -1.36 -28.51
N ALA A 63 31.80 -0.87 -28.00
CA ALA A 63 31.18 -1.37 -26.77
C ALA A 63 30.88 -2.87 -26.91
N ALA A 64 31.70 -3.69 -26.25
CA ALA A 64 31.40 -5.08 -25.98
C ALA A 64 30.10 -5.14 -25.14
N GLY A 65 29.12 -5.89 -25.64
CA GLY A 65 27.74 -5.88 -25.16
C GLY A 65 27.59 -6.00 -23.65
N GLU A 66 26.96 -4.98 -23.07
CA GLU A 66 26.33 -5.05 -21.75
C GLU A 66 25.31 -6.19 -21.77
N LYS A 67 25.51 -7.18 -20.90
CA LYS A 67 24.51 -8.23 -20.65
C LYS A 67 23.21 -7.54 -20.25
N PRO A 68 22.04 -7.95 -20.78
CA PRO A 68 20.78 -7.35 -20.36
C PRO A 68 20.60 -7.65 -18.87
N GLU A 69 20.55 -6.61 -18.04
CA GLU A 69 20.04 -6.72 -16.68
C GLU A 69 18.71 -7.47 -16.75
N ARG A 70 18.60 -8.56 -15.97
CA ARG A 70 17.40 -9.40 -15.95
C ARG A 70 16.23 -8.52 -15.50
N ARG A 71 15.42 -8.04 -16.46
CA ARG A 71 14.16 -7.35 -16.19
C ARG A 71 13.33 -8.17 -15.22
N TYR A 72 12.80 -7.54 -14.19
CA TYR A 72 11.93 -8.23 -13.25
C TYR A 72 10.62 -8.61 -13.97
N PRO A 73 10.05 -9.79 -13.69
CA PRO A 73 8.76 -10.16 -14.26
C PRO A 73 7.70 -9.08 -13.93
N ARG A 74 7.06 -8.52 -14.96
CA ARG A 74 6.02 -7.46 -14.92
C ARG A 74 6.46 -6.02 -14.64
N GLU A 75 7.75 -5.76 -14.51
CA GLU A 75 8.30 -4.39 -14.38
C GLU A 75 7.72 -3.35 -15.39
N PRO A 76 7.41 -3.69 -16.66
CA PRO A 76 6.79 -2.75 -17.60
C PRO A 76 5.39 -2.26 -17.24
N ASN A 77 4.67 -2.97 -16.35
CA ASN A 77 3.26 -2.70 -16.04
C ASN A 77 3.08 -1.90 -14.73
N GLY A 78 4.17 -1.37 -14.16
CA GLY A 78 4.16 -0.67 -12.88
C GLY A 78 4.50 -1.59 -11.70
N PHE A 79 4.98 -0.99 -10.62
CA PHE A 79 5.45 -1.70 -9.43
C PHE A 79 4.32 -2.45 -8.69
N VAL A 80 3.08 -1.97 -8.76
CA VAL A 80 1.92 -2.67 -8.18
C VAL A 80 1.72 -4.05 -8.81
N GLU A 81 2.01 -4.22 -10.11
CA GLU A 81 1.95 -5.54 -10.75
C GLU A 81 3.06 -6.49 -10.28
N GLU A 82 4.22 -5.95 -9.90
CA GLU A 82 5.27 -6.73 -9.24
C GLU A 82 4.82 -7.18 -7.83
N MET A 83 4.26 -6.27 -7.03
CA MET A 83 3.70 -6.60 -5.71
C MET A 83 2.62 -7.67 -5.83
N ARG A 84 1.65 -7.48 -6.74
CA ARG A 84 0.59 -8.45 -7.04
C ARG A 84 1.17 -9.82 -7.40
N PHE A 85 2.22 -9.86 -8.21
CA PHE A 85 2.86 -11.10 -8.61
C PHE A 85 3.53 -11.84 -7.45
N VAL A 86 4.16 -11.13 -6.52
CA VAL A 86 4.73 -11.74 -5.30
C VAL A 86 3.63 -12.26 -4.38
N VAL A 87 2.58 -11.48 -4.16
CA VAL A 87 1.39 -11.88 -3.40
C VAL A 87 0.81 -13.18 -3.94
N MET A 88 0.58 -13.26 -5.27
CA MET A 88 0.02 -14.45 -5.91
C MET A 88 0.95 -15.68 -5.88
N LYS A 89 2.27 -15.49 -5.71
CA LYS A 89 3.22 -16.60 -5.52
C LYS A 89 3.21 -17.17 -4.11
N ILE A 90 2.97 -16.32 -3.11
CA ILE A 90 2.88 -16.72 -1.69
C ILE A 90 1.54 -17.41 -1.42
N HIS A 91 0.48 -17.01 -2.13
CA HIS A 91 -0.79 -17.74 -2.07
C HIS A 91 -0.56 -19.22 -2.34
N PRO A 92 -1.06 -20.14 -1.49
CA PRO A 92 -0.51 -21.48 -1.40
C PRO A 92 -0.56 -22.22 -2.73
N ARG A 93 0.61 -22.43 -3.33
CA ARG A 93 0.88 -23.63 -4.15
C ARG A 93 0.59 -24.92 -3.37
N ASP A 94 0.45 -24.84 -2.04
CA ASP A 94 0.09 -25.96 -1.17
C ASP A 94 -1.42 -26.28 -1.13
N GLN A 95 -2.29 -25.49 -1.76
CA GLN A 95 -3.71 -25.85 -1.94
C GLN A 95 -4.03 -26.46 -3.31
N VAL A 96 -3.05 -26.53 -4.23
CA VAL A 96 -3.24 -26.95 -5.64
C VAL A 96 -2.44 -28.22 -5.99
N LYS A 97 -2.21 -29.11 -5.02
CA LYS A 97 -1.59 -30.43 -5.26
C LYS A 97 -2.56 -31.61 -5.37
N GLU A 98 -3.85 -31.43 -5.12
CA GLU A 98 -4.89 -32.41 -5.47
C GLU A 98 -6.13 -31.67 -5.97
N GLY A 99 -6.44 -31.83 -7.26
CA GLY A 99 -7.74 -31.59 -7.91
C GLY A 99 -8.56 -30.35 -7.51
N LYS A 100 -8.55 -29.31 -8.34
CA LYS A 100 -9.69 -28.38 -8.60
C LYS A 100 -10.46 -27.82 -7.38
N SER A 101 -9.84 -27.64 -6.23
CA SER A 101 -10.48 -26.89 -5.16
C SER A 101 -10.29 -25.41 -5.42
N ASP A 102 -11.35 -24.74 -5.85
CA ASP A 102 -11.38 -23.28 -5.84
C ASP A 102 -11.21 -22.83 -4.38
N SER A 103 -10.45 -21.76 -4.13
CA SER A 103 -10.27 -21.21 -2.76
C SER A 103 -11.60 -20.99 -1.99
N ASN A 104 -12.69 -20.83 -2.75
CA ASN A 104 -14.06 -20.74 -2.26
C ASN A 104 -14.51 -22.04 -1.54
N ASP A 105 -14.12 -23.21 -2.03
CA ASP A 105 -14.44 -24.50 -1.42
C ASP A 105 -13.75 -24.65 -0.07
N LEU A 106 -12.49 -24.24 0.05
CA LEU A 106 -11.77 -24.34 1.32
C LEU A 106 -12.37 -23.46 2.40
N VAL A 107 -12.69 -22.20 2.09
CA VAL A 107 -13.36 -21.31 3.05
C VAL A 107 -14.76 -21.82 3.40
N SER A 108 -15.44 -22.51 2.47
CA SER A 108 -16.75 -23.12 2.73
C SER A 108 -16.69 -24.26 3.76
N THR A 109 -15.53 -24.90 3.95
CA THR A 109 -15.36 -25.96 4.97
C THR A 109 -15.17 -25.42 6.39
N TRP A 110 -14.94 -24.12 6.57
CA TRP A 110 -14.62 -23.56 7.89
C TRP A 110 -15.87 -23.38 8.75
N ASN A 111 -15.74 -23.67 10.05
CA ASN A 111 -16.78 -23.46 11.04
C ASN A 111 -16.54 -22.13 11.74
N PHE A 112 -17.21 -21.09 11.28
CA PHE A 112 -17.12 -19.77 11.90
C PHE A 112 -17.91 -19.72 13.21
N THR A 113 -17.39 -18.99 14.19
CA THR A 113 -18.08 -18.64 15.43
C THR A 113 -18.21 -17.12 15.53
N ILE A 114 -19.25 -16.63 16.22
CA ILE A 114 -19.39 -15.18 16.46
C ILE A 114 -18.22 -14.68 17.33
N GLU A 115 -17.79 -15.45 18.32
CA GLU A 115 -16.66 -15.09 19.20
C GLU A 115 -15.35 -14.93 18.41
N GLY A 116 -15.01 -15.91 17.57
CA GLY A 116 -13.82 -15.83 16.72
C GLY A 116 -13.91 -14.68 15.72
N TYR A 117 -15.10 -14.46 15.15
CA TYR A 117 -15.29 -13.37 14.21
C TYR A 117 -15.17 -11.99 14.86
N LEU A 118 -15.69 -11.79 16.08
CA LEU A 118 -15.53 -10.55 16.82
C LEU A 118 -14.06 -10.26 17.15
N LYS A 119 -13.26 -11.26 17.54
CA LYS A 119 -11.80 -11.11 17.73
C LYS A 119 -11.12 -10.66 16.43
N PHE A 120 -11.48 -11.28 15.31
CA PHE A 120 -10.98 -10.90 13.99
C PHE A 120 -11.33 -9.44 13.64
N LEU A 121 -12.58 -9.01 13.85
CA LEU A 121 -13.01 -7.64 13.54
C LEU A 121 -12.33 -6.60 14.42
N VAL A 122 -12.18 -6.87 15.73
CA VAL A 122 -11.52 -5.95 16.67
C VAL A 122 -10.04 -5.77 16.33
N ASP A 123 -9.31 -6.86 16.06
CA ASP A 123 -7.90 -6.77 15.68
C ASP A 123 -7.72 -6.14 14.29
N SER A 124 -8.61 -6.44 13.35
CA SER A 124 -8.64 -5.77 12.04
C SER A 124 -8.85 -4.26 12.19
N LYS A 125 -9.79 -3.85 13.05
CA LYS A 125 -10.07 -2.44 13.33
C LYS A 125 -8.83 -1.72 13.85
N LEU A 126 -8.14 -2.32 14.82
CA LEU A 126 -6.91 -1.75 15.36
C LEU A 126 -5.82 -1.55 14.28
N VAL A 127 -5.69 -2.52 13.36
CA VAL A 127 -4.74 -2.43 12.24
C VAL A 127 -5.12 -1.31 11.28
N PHE A 128 -6.38 -1.22 10.85
CA PHE A 128 -6.87 -0.15 9.96
C PHE A 128 -6.76 1.23 10.63
N GLU A 129 -7.19 1.39 11.88
CA GLU A 129 -7.02 2.64 12.64
C GLU A 129 -5.55 3.06 12.73
N THR A 130 -4.65 2.10 12.89
CA THR A 130 -3.21 2.38 12.93
C THR A 130 -2.70 2.86 11.57
N LEU A 131 -3.09 2.17 10.49
CA LEU A 131 -2.68 2.49 9.13
C LEU A 131 -3.18 3.88 8.71
N GLU A 132 -4.47 4.14 8.93
CA GLU A 132 -5.14 5.39 8.61
C GLU A 132 -4.55 6.56 9.40
N ARG A 133 -4.33 6.38 10.70
CA ARG A 133 -3.71 7.41 11.54
C ARG A 133 -2.29 7.76 11.09
N ILE A 134 -1.45 6.75 10.84
CA ILE A 134 -0.08 6.96 10.36
C ILE A 134 -0.08 7.76 9.07
N ILE A 135 -0.92 7.39 8.10
CA ILE A 135 -0.97 8.05 6.80
C ILE A 135 -1.49 9.49 6.94
N ASN A 136 -2.54 9.70 7.73
CA ASN A 136 -3.11 11.03 7.93
C ASN A 136 -2.15 11.98 8.66
N GLU A 137 -1.47 11.52 9.70
CA GLU A 137 -0.56 12.33 10.54
C GLU A 137 0.84 12.51 9.93
N SER A 138 1.27 11.64 9.02
CA SER A 138 2.61 11.67 8.45
C SER A 138 2.83 12.85 7.49
N ALA A 139 4.04 13.42 7.56
CA ALA A 139 4.57 14.41 6.63
C ALA A 139 5.45 13.80 5.51
N ILE A 140 5.58 12.47 5.47
CA ILE A 140 6.36 11.78 4.44
C ILE A 140 5.64 11.91 3.10
N GLN A 141 6.31 12.49 2.11
CA GLN A 141 5.73 12.77 0.79
C GLN A 141 5.16 11.51 0.10
N ALA A 142 5.81 10.35 0.31
CA ALA A 142 5.36 9.07 -0.21
C ALA A 142 3.95 8.66 0.24
N TYR A 143 3.43 9.21 1.34
CA TYR A 143 2.10 8.87 1.87
C TYR A 143 1.02 9.88 1.50
N ALA A 144 1.39 11.00 0.86
CA ALA A 144 0.45 12.08 0.57
C ALA A 144 -0.72 11.62 -0.31
N GLY A 145 -0.44 10.80 -1.33
CA GLY A 145 -1.45 10.22 -2.23
C GLY A 145 -2.25 9.06 -1.61
N LEU A 146 -1.90 8.61 -0.41
CA LEU A 146 -2.55 7.48 0.27
C LEU A 146 -3.56 7.93 1.34
N LYS A 147 -3.80 9.25 1.49
CA LYS A 147 -4.81 9.81 2.40
C LYS A 147 -6.18 9.83 1.73
N ASN A 148 -7.24 9.48 2.46
CA ASN A 148 -8.64 9.57 2.02
C ASN A 148 -8.88 8.87 0.67
N THR A 149 -8.38 7.64 0.56
CA THR A 149 -8.43 6.83 -0.66
C THR A 149 -9.82 6.25 -0.94
N GLY A 150 -10.71 6.26 0.05
CA GLY A 150 -11.97 5.53 0.04
C GLY A 150 -11.81 4.06 0.46
N LEU A 151 -10.58 3.59 0.68
CA LEU A 151 -10.29 2.22 1.14
C LEU A 151 -10.23 2.10 2.68
N GLU A 152 -10.29 3.22 3.40
CA GLU A 152 -10.32 3.28 4.87
C GLU A 152 -11.47 2.42 5.42
N ARG A 153 -11.22 1.65 6.49
CA ARG A 153 -12.16 0.67 7.05
C ARG A 153 -12.44 0.86 8.54
N ALA A 154 -11.65 1.66 9.26
CA ALA A 154 -11.79 1.82 10.70
C ALA A 154 -13.20 2.27 11.12
N GLU A 155 -13.78 3.22 10.38
CA GLU A 155 -15.13 3.71 10.65
C GLU A 155 -16.19 2.62 10.37
N ASN A 156 -16.08 1.92 9.24
CA ASN A 156 -16.99 0.81 8.90
C ASN A 156 -16.97 -0.27 9.98
N LEU A 157 -15.79 -0.68 10.42
CA LEU A 157 -15.61 -1.66 11.50
C LEU A 157 -16.20 -1.16 12.82
N SER A 158 -16.10 0.13 13.12
CA SER A 158 -16.72 0.71 14.32
C SER A 158 -18.24 0.58 14.29
N ARG A 159 -18.87 0.83 13.13
CA ARG A 159 -20.32 0.65 12.94
C ARG A 159 -20.74 -0.82 13.07
N ASP A 160 -19.96 -1.74 12.50
CA ASP A 160 -20.24 -3.17 12.60
C ASP A 160 -20.11 -3.69 14.03
N LEU A 161 -19.09 -3.26 14.78
CA LEU A 161 -18.93 -3.64 16.19
C LEU A 161 -20.06 -3.08 17.07
N GLU A 162 -20.52 -1.85 16.82
CA GLU A 162 -21.68 -1.32 17.54
C GLU A 162 -22.96 -2.11 17.19
N TRP A 163 -23.14 -2.51 15.93
CA TRP A 163 -24.24 -3.39 15.53
C TRP A 163 -24.22 -4.73 16.29
N PHE A 164 -23.06 -5.39 16.43
CA PHE A 164 -22.95 -6.61 17.24
C PHE A 164 -23.30 -6.38 18.72
N LYS A 165 -22.87 -5.25 19.28
CA LYS A 165 -23.20 -4.86 20.65
C LYS A 165 -24.70 -4.62 20.83
N GLU A 166 -25.38 -4.02 19.85
CA GLU A 166 -26.84 -3.89 19.83
C GLU A 166 -27.56 -5.24 19.75
N GLN A 167 -26.95 -6.26 19.13
CA GLN A 167 -27.45 -7.65 19.16
C GLN A 167 -27.19 -8.38 20.49
N GLY A 168 -26.53 -7.73 21.46
CA GLY A 168 -26.25 -8.28 22.78
C GLY A 168 -24.93 -9.04 22.90
N TYR A 169 -24.04 -8.95 21.91
CA TYR A 169 -22.70 -9.53 22.01
C TYR A 169 -21.73 -8.62 22.78
N GLU A 170 -20.86 -9.23 23.59
CA GLU A 170 -19.75 -8.53 24.21
C GLU A 170 -18.60 -8.33 23.20
N ILE A 171 -18.13 -7.10 23.06
CA ILE A 171 -17.02 -6.78 22.17
C ILE A 171 -15.70 -7.01 22.92
N PRO A 172 -14.85 -7.95 22.47
CA PRO A 172 -13.60 -8.24 23.16
C PRO A 172 -12.62 -7.07 23.03
N GLU A 173 -11.63 -7.02 23.92
CA GLU A 173 -10.47 -6.16 23.71
C GLU A 173 -9.59 -6.68 22.57
N SER A 174 -8.78 -5.78 21.99
CA SER A 174 -7.76 -6.18 21.01
C SER A 174 -6.75 -7.17 21.58
N MET A 175 -6.46 -8.20 20.79
CA MET A 175 -5.64 -9.33 21.16
C MET A 175 -4.17 -9.09 20.80
N VAL A 176 -3.31 -10.04 21.19
CA VAL A 176 -1.86 -9.95 20.97
C VAL A 176 -1.50 -9.80 19.49
N PRO A 177 -2.08 -10.55 18.52
CA PRO A 177 -1.78 -10.40 17.10
C PRO A 177 -2.07 -9.00 16.55
N GLY A 178 -3.25 -8.43 16.80
CA GLY A 178 -3.60 -7.08 16.37
C GLY A 178 -2.70 -6.02 16.99
N LYS A 179 -2.41 -6.12 18.30
CA LYS A 179 -1.46 -5.23 18.99
C LYS A 179 -0.04 -5.33 18.42
N ALA A 180 0.44 -6.55 18.17
CA ALA A 180 1.76 -6.79 17.59
C ALA A 180 1.86 -6.21 16.17
N TYR A 181 0.83 -6.39 15.33
CA TYR A 181 0.83 -5.86 13.98
C TYR A 181 0.76 -4.32 13.98
N SER A 182 -0.14 -3.72 14.77
CA SER A 182 -0.22 -2.27 14.97
C SER A 182 1.13 -1.69 15.41
N GLN A 183 1.79 -2.31 16.38
CA GLN A 183 3.09 -1.85 16.86
C GLN A 183 4.18 -1.97 15.79
N TYR A 184 4.15 -3.03 14.98
CA TYR A 184 5.07 -3.22 13.87
C TYR A 184 4.92 -2.11 12.82
N LEU A 185 3.68 -1.82 12.40
CA LEU A 185 3.38 -0.76 11.43
C LEU A 185 3.90 0.61 11.91
N LYS A 186 3.68 0.95 13.19
CA LYS A 186 4.21 2.18 13.78
C LYS A 186 5.74 2.24 13.75
N ASN A 187 6.42 1.11 13.97
CA ASN A 187 7.88 1.08 14.00
C ASN A 187 8.50 1.30 12.61
N ILE A 188 7.88 0.79 11.55
CA ILE A 188 8.40 0.89 10.18
C ILE A 188 7.96 2.17 9.47
N ALA A 189 6.84 2.78 9.85
CA ALA A 189 6.24 3.92 9.14
C ALA A 189 7.21 5.09 8.86
N GLU A 190 8.04 5.47 9.82
CA GLU A 190 9.01 6.56 9.60
C GLU A 190 10.39 6.06 9.16
N LYS A 191 10.75 4.84 9.56
CA LYS A 191 12.12 4.30 9.39
C LYS A 191 12.32 3.60 8.06
N ASP A 192 11.22 3.08 7.49
CA ASP A 192 11.23 2.20 6.34
C ASP A 192 9.95 2.36 5.50
N PRO A 193 9.83 3.48 4.75
CA PRO A 193 8.64 3.73 3.93
C PRO A 193 8.34 2.65 2.87
N PRO A 194 9.34 2.04 2.18
CA PRO A 194 9.07 0.95 1.27
C PRO A 194 8.41 -0.26 1.94
N ALA A 195 8.89 -0.69 3.11
CA ALA A 195 8.25 -1.77 3.87
C ALA A 195 6.82 -1.39 4.30
N PHE A 196 6.62 -0.19 4.83
CA PHE A 196 5.29 0.27 5.22
C PHE A 196 4.29 0.25 4.04
N ILE A 197 4.73 0.69 2.86
CA ILE A 197 3.90 0.67 1.65
C ILE A 197 3.54 -0.75 1.22
N CYS A 198 4.45 -1.72 1.37
CA CYS A 198 4.13 -3.13 1.17
C CYS A 198 2.97 -3.59 2.05
N HIS A 199 3.01 -3.26 3.34
CA HIS A 199 1.95 -3.59 4.28
C HIS A 199 0.63 -2.88 3.95
N PHE A 200 0.68 -1.57 3.64
CA PHE A 200 -0.49 -0.81 3.20
C PHE A 200 -1.18 -1.46 2.00
N TYR A 201 -0.39 -1.80 0.97
CA TYR A 201 -0.89 -2.47 -0.22
C TYR A 201 -1.53 -3.81 0.13
N ASN A 202 -0.81 -4.67 0.84
CA ASN A 202 -1.30 -6.02 1.15
C ASN A 202 -2.57 -6.02 2.01
N ILE A 203 -2.66 -5.16 3.03
CA ILE A 203 -3.84 -5.06 3.91
C ILE A 203 -5.09 -4.66 3.10
N ASN A 204 -5.01 -3.56 2.35
CA ASN A 204 -6.16 -3.03 1.61
C ASN A 204 -6.56 -3.95 0.46
N PHE A 205 -5.59 -4.42 -0.33
CA PHE A 205 -5.88 -5.20 -1.52
C PHE A 205 -6.32 -6.62 -1.16
N ALA A 206 -5.74 -7.26 -0.13
CA ALA A 206 -6.22 -8.57 0.33
C ALA A 206 -7.66 -8.50 0.85
N HIS A 207 -8.01 -7.45 1.60
CA HIS A 207 -9.38 -7.24 2.09
C HIS A 207 -10.38 -7.05 0.94
N SER A 208 -10.02 -6.21 -0.04
CA SER A 208 -10.86 -5.93 -1.22
C SER A 208 -11.11 -7.14 -2.13
N ALA A 209 -10.26 -8.18 -2.04
CA ALA A 209 -10.35 -9.41 -2.81
C ALA A 209 -10.81 -10.59 -1.95
N GLY A 210 -9.88 -11.29 -1.30
CA GLY A 210 -10.17 -12.46 -0.47
C GLY A 210 -11.05 -12.13 0.74
N GLY A 211 -10.84 -10.97 1.37
CA GLY A 211 -11.62 -10.53 2.52
C GLY A 211 -13.12 -10.48 2.25
N ARG A 212 -13.53 -10.01 1.05
CA ARG A 212 -14.94 -10.01 0.62
C ARG A 212 -15.53 -11.41 0.55
N MET A 213 -14.82 -12.37 -0.06
CA MET A 213 -15.29 -13.76 -0.17
C MET A 213 -15.48 -14.39 1.22
N ILE A 214 -14.53 -14.17 2.13
CA ILE A 214 -14.63 -14.62 3.53
C ILE A 214 -15.82 -13.94 4.22
N GLY A 215 -15.99 -12.62 4.05
CA GLY A 215 -17.12 -11.87 4.60
C GLY A 215 -18.47 -12.41 4.16
N THR A 216 -18.63 -12.74 2.87
CA THR A 216 -19.83 -13.40 2.35
C THR A 216 -20.08 -14.75 3.02
N LYS A 217 -19.05 -15.58 3.18
CA LYS A 217 -19.17 -16.91 3.81
C LYS A 217 -19.51 -16.84 5.30
N VAL A 218 -18.95 -15.86 6.02
CA VAL A 218 -19.31 -15.58 7.41
C VAL A 218 -20.76 -15.13 7.51
N ALA A 219 -21.19 -14.19 6.65
CA ALA A 219 -22.55 -13.68 6.64
C ALA A 219 -23.59 -14.80 6.39
N GLU A 220 -23.33 -15.65 5.39
CA GLU A 220 -24.17 -16.82 5.05
C GLU A 220 -24.30 -17.79 6.24
N LYS A 221 -23.23 -18.03 6.99
CA LYS A 221 -23.18 -19.08 8.02
C LYS A 221 -23.65 -18.63 9.40
N ILE A 222 -23.33 -17.40 9.82
CA ILE A 222 -23.53 -16.98 11.21
C ILE A 222 -24.23 -15.62 11.39
N LEU A 223 -24.50 -14.87 10.31
CA LEU A 223 -25.11 -13.51 10.41
C LEU A 223 -26.43 -13.36 9.63
N ASP A 224 -27.14 -14.46 9.33
CA ASP A 224 -28.40 -14.43 8.56
C ASP A 224 -28.29 -13.60 7.26
N ASN A 225 -27.19 -13.78 6.52
CA ASN A 225 -26.87 -13.06 5.29
C ASN A 225 -26.70 -11.53 5.44
N LYS A 226 -26.53 -11.01 6.66
CA LYS A 226 -26.19 -9.60 6.89
C LYS A 226 -24.83 -9.27 6.28
N GLU A 227 -24.83 -8.42 5.27
CA GLU A 227 -23.60 -7.81 4.77
C GLU A 227 -23.17 -6.67 5.71
N LEU A 228 -22.00 -6.84 6.32
CA LEU A 228 -21.35 -5.84 7.18
C LEU A 228 -20.77 -4.67 6.38
N GLU A 229 -20.69 -3.50 7.02
CA GLU A 229 -20.14 -2.28 6.43
C GLU A 229 -18.66 -2.43 6.08
N PHE A 230 -17.93 -3.29 6.78
CA PHE A 230 -16.51 -3.61 6.51
C PHE A 230 -16.28 -4.04 5.05
N TYR A 231 -17.27 -4.67 4.42
CA TYR A 231 -17.21 -5.19 3.04
C TYR A 231 -17.91 -4.29 2.01
N LYS A 232 -18.30 -3.06 2.39
CA LYS A 232 -18.97 -2.09 1.51
C LYS A 232 -18.11 -0.85 1.31
N TRP A 233 -18.13 -0.29 0.10
CA TRP A 233 -17.37 0.90 -0.25
C TRP A 233 -18.29 1.97 -0.79
N ASP A 234 -17.99 3.22 -0.45
CA ASP A 234 -18.61 4.38 -1.08
C ASP A 234 -17.95 4.60 -2.45
N GLY A 235 -18.64 4.20 -3.51
CA GLY A 235 -18.15 4.29 -4.89
C GLY A 235 -17.77 2.95 -5.50
N GLN A 236 -17.24 2.99 -6.73
CA GLN A 236 -16.83 1.78 -7.44
C GLN A 236 -15.48 1.28 -6.93
N LEU A 237 -15.45 0.13 -6.27
CA LEU A 237 -14.23 -0.46 -5.71
C LEU A 237 -13.09 -0.59 -6.75
N SER A 238 -13.40 -0.91 -8.00
CA SER A 238 -12.40 -0.97 -9.07
C SER A 238 -11.71 0.36 -9.34
N GLU A 239 -12.44 1.47 -9.30
CA GLU A 239 -11.89 2.82 -9.49
C GLU A 239 -11.04 3.22 -8.27
N LEU A 240 -11.51 2.93 -7.05
CA LEU A 240 -10.74 3.19 -5.82
C LEU A 240 -9.40 2.45 -5.83
N LEU A 241 -9.42 1.14 -6.17
CA LEU A 241 -8.21 0.32 -6.26
C LEU A 241 -7.28 0.78 -7.38
N GLN A 242 -7.82 1.21 -8.52
CA GLN A 242 -7.02 1.76 -9.61
C GLN A 242 -6.32 3.05 -9.18
N ASN A 243 -7.04 3.99 -8.58
CA ASN A 243 -6.49 5.26 -8.11
C ASN A 243 -5.34 5.03 -7.12
N VAL A 244 -5.53 4.13 -6.15
CA VAL A 244 -4.47 3.77 -5.19
C VAL A 244 -3.29 3.09 -5.89
N SER A 245 -3.55 2.26 -6.90
CA SER A 245 -2.48 1.62 -7.68
C SER A 245 -1.63 2.63 -8.44
N GLU A 246 -2.25 3.66 -9.01
CA GLU A 246 -1.55 4.75 -9.70
C GLU A 246 -0.69 5.57 -8.73
N GLU A 247 -1.19 5.88 -7.53
CA GLU A 247 -0.39 6.57 -6.50
C GLU A 247 0.80 5.72 -6.01
N LEU A 248 0.59 4.42 -5.79
CA LEU A 248 1.67 3.51 -5.41
C LEU A 248 2.75 3.40 -6.50
N ASN A 249 2.35 3.38 -7.78
CA ASN A 249 3.29 3.38 -8.89
C ASN A 249 4.10 4.69 -8.94
N LYS A 250 3.47 5.86 -8.79
CA LYS A 250 4.16 7.16 -8.74
C LYS A 250 5.19 7.22 -7.61
N VAL A 251 4.86 6.70 -6.44
CA VAL A 251 5.79 6.66 -5.30
C VAL A 251 6.98 5.73 -5.61
N ALA A 252 6.71 4.56 -6.16
CA ALA A 252 7.74 3.58 -6.48
C ALA A 252 8.64 3.99 -7.67
N GLU A 253 8.23 4.93 -8.52
CA GLU A 253 9.10 5.51 -9.56
C GLU A 253 10.32 6.23 -8.97
N LEU A 254 10.23 6.71 -7.72
CA LEU A 254 11.32 7.39 -7.03
C LEU A 254 12.28 6.43 -6.31
N TRP A 255 11.97 5.14 -6.27
CA TRP A 255 12.75 4.14 -5.55
C TRP A 255 13.86 3.53 -6.38
N THR A 256 14.96 3.17 -5.74
CA THR A 256 15.96 2.28 -6.33
C THR A 256 15.42 0.86 -6.48
N ARG A 257 16.10 0.02 -7.26
CA ARG A 257 15.71 -1.39 -7.40
C ARG A 257 15.84 -2.14 -6.07
N GLU A 258 16.81 -1.78 -5.23
CA GLU A 258 16.99 -2.33 -3.89
C GLU A 258 15.80 -1.99 -2.98
N GLU A 259 15.32 -0.75 -3.01
CA GLU A 259 14.13 -0.33 -2.24
C GLU A 259 12.86 -1.04 -2.72
N LYS A 260 12.69 -1.19 -4.05
CA LYS A 260 11.61 -2.00 -4.64
C LYS A 260 11.69 -3.46 -4.17
N ASN A 261 12.86 -4.09 -4.24
CA ASN A 261 13.05 -5.46 -3.81
C ASN A 261 12.77 -5.62 -2.31
N HIS A 262 13.23 -4.68 -1.48
CA HIS A 262 12.98 -4.67 -0.04
C HIS A 262 11.48 -4.59 0.27
N CYS A 263 10.75 -3.71 -0.43
CA CYS A 263 9.28 -3.68 -0.38
C CYS A 263 8.67 -5.05 -0.75
N LEU A 264 9.14 -5.70 -1.82
CA LEU A 264 8.62 -7.00 -2.24
C LEU A 264 8.91 -8.12 -1.22
N GLU A 265 10.09 -8.14 -0.61
CA GLU A 265 10.51 -9.12 0.41
C GLU A 265 9.63 -9.03 1.67
N GLU A 266 9.16 -7.83 2.02
CA GLU A 266 8.29 -7.60 3.17
C GLU A 266 6.91 -8.27 3.06
N THR A 267 6.52 -8.70 1.85
CA THR A 267 5.23 -9.38 1.60
C THR A 267 5.06 -10.60 2.50
N GLU A 268 6.11 -11.42 2.69
CA GLU A 268 6.02 -12.61 3.54
C GLU A 268 5.68 -12.25 5.00
N LYS A 269 6.25 -11.16 5.50
CA LYS A 269 5.99 -10.69 6.86
C LYS A 269 4.57 -10.13 6.99
N SER A 270 4.09 -9.38 5.99
CA SER A 270 2.70 -8.93 5.93
C SER A 270 1.71 -10.10 6.01
N PHE A 271 1.96 -11.18 5.27
CA PHE A 271 1.14 -12.38 5.32
C PHE A 271 1.17 -13.06 6.69
N LYS A 272 2.35 -13.17 7.33
CA LYS A 272 2.48 -13.76 8.68
C LYS A 272 1.64 -13.00 9.69
N PHE A 273 1.75 -11.67 9.75
CA PHE A 273 0.94 -10.86 10.68
C PHE A 273 -0.56 -11.00 10.41
N TYR A 274 -0.96 -10.93 9.14
CA TYR A 274 -2.36 -11.06 8.78
C TYR A 274 -2.91 -12.46 9.12
N TRP A 275 -2.12 -13.52 8.87
CA TRP A 275 -2.50 -14.89 9.19
C TRP A 275 -2.76 -15.09 10.68
N GLU A 276 -1.94 -14.51 11.56
CA GLU A 276 -2.16 -14.62 13.02
C GLU A 276 -3.51 -14.02 13.47
N ILE A 277 -3.96 -12.91 12.87
CA ILE A 277 -5.30 -12.35 13.10
C ILE A 277 -6.37 -13.23 12.47
N PHE A 278 -6.11 -13.70 11.25
CA PHE A 278 -7.04 -14.50 10.46
C PHE A 278 -7.39 -15.84 11.12
N ARG A 279 -6.48 -16.42 11.90
CA ARG A 279 -6.71 -17.67 12.64
C ARG A 279 -7.90 -17.61 13.61
N TYR A 280 -8.33 -16.42 14.04
CA TYR A 280 -9.55 -16.28 14.84
C TYR A 280 -10.81 -16.73 14.10
N LEU A 281 -10.81 -16.72 12.77
CA LEU A 281 -11.93 -17.24 11.97
C LEU A 281 -12.05 -18.77 12.02
N LEU A 282 -11.00 -19.45 12.50
CA LEU A 282 -10.93 -20.91 12.61
C LEU A 282 -11.18 -21.41 14.03
N SER A 283 -11.40 -20.51 14.99
CA SER A 283 -11.62 -20.79 16.43
C SER A 283 -13.04 -20.47 16.84
#